data_AF-A0A1V9YK12-F1
#
_entry.id   AF-A0A1V9YK12-F1
#
_cell.length_a   1.000
_cell.length_b   1.000
_cell.length_c   1.000
_cell.angle_alpha   90.00
_cell.angle_beta   90.00
_cell.angle_gamma   90.00
#
_symmetry.space_group_name_H-M   'P 1'
#
loop_
_entity.id
_entity.type
_entity.pdbx_description
1 polymer ?
#
loop_
_entity_poly.entity_id
_entity_poly.type
_entity_poly.pdbx_seq_one_letter_code
_entity_poly.pdbx_strand_id
1 'polypeptide(L)'
;MKLTFAKEARLSLGCAAVLLQSGEVVGCRCEPYSYTNKWLLNVHEWDVAVEAEIAHIRALPGDASEWVTDKRCLATSGIYTNDSVTVMPGVGAKLADRSLNVGLSTVGDLALLSNVDIDSVALASKGVSTRRLFTLRSTARLATIGTYVDVSVDHRQARNPYLSRYGASWEMKIANSPALSKFASVKSLIHHIVKASQHIMEGTKYHDNGYWYHDALPQLRARCTMEWLAATNLLDRWVRPELDLNKGTVFAGRPVGNSPELMPWDSSLNKDLKDQLKRHVMFTYGFNSDDPRKFSKATPQSIEDAVRRLLLPSDDPAVGAPSGRHIVEDVVKCTGRNLLAIIDADGAVVHGLGKVRTHLPRHGKEEELEEAKQQVPLQSERCIHESQPKVIDALEILKFYHANGRNQTHSARHFQANGFPSLNQSTVSRFVRDGAKWRYLAEKEKMLDVVRVRAARLPRFDAALSMWHERTELSEGWSLMQFKARNNLRVHRFYGEAAAISVKDVDKKRARLRVLLTCASDHGYDINDITISMRRLSFTHLYLI
;
A
#
# COMPACT_ATOMS: atom_id res chain seq x y z
N MET A 1 24.13 -2.98 18.51
CA MET A 1 23.18 -3.22 17.39
C MET A 1 22.97 -1.90 16.65
N LYS A 2 23.40 -1.76 15.38
CA LYS A 2 23.09 -0.55 14.58
C LYS A 2 21.68 -0.71 14.00
N LEU A 3 20.71 -0.13 14.69
CA LEU A 3 19.30 -0.18 14.34
C LEU A 3 18.96 0.96 13.36
N THR A 4 18.74 0.64 12.09
CA THR A 4 18.33 1.55 11.00
C THR A 4 16.81 1.66 10.82
N PHE A 5 16.27 2.82 11.26
CA PHE A 5 14.89 3.31 11.11
C PHE A 5 13.75 2.59 11.88
N ALA A 6 12.95 3.36 12.64
CA ALA A 6 11.75 2.89 13.37
C ALA A 6 10.48 3.73 13.12
N LYS A 7 10.59 4.88 12.43
CA LYS A 7 9.54 5.90 12.31
C LYS A 7 9.00 6.02 10.88
N GLU A 8 8.88 4.89 10.19
CA GLU A 8 8.58 4.82 8.75
C GLU A 8 7.43 3.85 8.48
N ALA A 9 6.64 4.15 7.45
CA ALA A 9 5.68 3.22 6.88
C ALA A 9 6.44 2.11 6.15
N ARG A 10 6.19 0.85 6.52
CA ARG A 10 6.99 -0.30 6.09
C ARG A 10 6.08 -1.42 5.64
N LEU A 11 6.11 -1.67 4.35
CA LEU A 11 5.23 -2.60 3.67
C LEU A 11 6.05 -3.51 2.76
N SER A 12 5.84 -4.82 2.85
CA SER A 12 6.25 -5.74 1.79
C SER A 12 5.16 -5.70 0.72
N LEU A 13 5.52 -5.26 -0.48
CA LEU A 13 4.62 -5.20 -1.63
C LEU A 13 4.85 -6.42 -2.53
N GLY A 14 3.79 -6.93 -3.14
CA GLY A 14 3.85 -8.07 -4.05
C GLY A 14 2.94 -7.87 -5.25
N CYS A 15 3.34 -8.40 -6.40
CA CYS A 15 2.55 -8.42 -7.62
C CYS A 15 2.96 -9.62 -8.48
N ALA A 16 2.09 -10.06 -9.37
CA ALA A 16 2.42 -11.06 -10.38
C ALA A 16 1.64 -10.83 -11.67
N ALA A 17 2.16 -11.35 -12.79
CA ALA A 17 1.37 -11.63 -13.97
C ALA A 17 0.98 -13.11 -13.91
N VAL A 18 -0.32 -13.41 -13.85
CA VAL A 18 -0.84 -14.77 -13.70
C VAL A 18 -1.54 -15.22 -14.98
N LEU A 19 -1.36 -16.48 -15.36
CA LEU A 19 -2.01 -17.09 -16.52
C LEU A 19 -3.28 -17.82 -16.07
N LEU A 20 -4.44 -17.31 -16.46
CA LEU A 20 -5.75 -17.92 -16.17
C LEU A 20 -5.95 -19.20 -16.98
N GLN A 21 -6.90 -20.05 -16.55
CA GLN A 21 -7.30 -21.24 -17.31
C GLN A 21 -7.83 -20.92 -18.73
N SER A 22 -8.34 -19.70 -18.95
CA SER A 22 -8.75 -19.19 -20.26
C SER A 22 -7.58 -18.91 -21.22
N GLY A 23 -6.34 -18.91 -20.73
CA GLY A 23 -5.16 -18.47 -21.49
C GLY A 23 -4.88 -16.96 -21.41
N GLU A 24 -5.73 -16.19 -20.72
CA GLU A 24 -5.52 -14.76 -20.48
C GLU A 24 -4.44 -14.51 -19.41
N VAL A 25 -3.62 -13.47 -19.60
CA VAL A 25 -2.62 -13.03 -18.61
C VAL A 25 -3.13 -11.77 -17.89
N VAL A 26 -3.30 -11.88 -16.56
CA VAL A 26 -3.82 -10.81 -15.71
C VAL A 26 -2.77 -10.36 -14.70
N GLY A 27 -2.68 -9.05 -14.46
CA GLY A 27 -1.77 -8.48 -13.45
C GLY A 27 -2.44 -8.34 -12.09
N CYS A 28 -1.97 -9.12 -11.12
CA CYS A 28 -2.51 -9.19 -9.76
C CYS A 28 -1.62 -8.45 -8.75
N ARG A 29 -2.25 -7.86 -7.74
CA ARG A 29 -1.60 -7.23 -6.57
C ARG A 29 -1.75 -8.17 -5.38
N CYS A 30 -0.67 -8.42 -4.66
CA CYS A 30 -0.72 -9.17 -3.40
C CYS A 30 -1.21 -8.27 -2.26
N GLU A 31 -1.84 -8.85 -1.24
CA GLU A 31 -2.07 -8.11 0.01
C GLU A 31 -0.72 -7.70 0.62
N PRO A 32 -0.51 -6.42 0.99
CA PRO A 32 0.77 -5.99 1.56
C PRO A 32 0.95 -6.46 3.00
N TYR A 33 2.11 -7.06 3.30
CA TYR A 33 2.50 -7.32 4.69
C TYR A 33 2.97 -6.02 5.34
N SER A 34 2.39 -5.64 6.49
CA SER A 34 2.85 -4.48 7.24
C SER A 34 3.77 -4.84 8.40
N TYR A 35 4.86 -4.11 8.47
CA TYR A 35 5.74 -3.99 9.62
C TYR A 35 6.04 -2.51 9.91
N THR A 36 5.08 -1.63 9.60
CA THR A 36 5.08 -0.21 9.96
C THR A 36 5.36 -0.03 11.45
N ASN A 37 6.26 0.90 11.79
CA ASN A 37 6.75 1.13 13.16
C ASN A 37 7.42 -0.08 13.85
N LYS A 38 7.71 -1.17 13.12
CA LYS A 38 8.37 -2.37 13.65
C LYS A 38 9.75 -2.59 13.03
N TRP A 39 10.59 -3.32 13.76
CA TRP A 39 11.86 -3.85 13.26
C TRP A 39 11.69 -5.29 12.80
N LEU A 40 12.13 -5.60 11.58
CA LEU A 40 12.16 -6.97 11.11
C LEU A 40 13.41 -7.69 11.67
N LEU A 41 13.18 -8.70 12.49
CA LEU A 41 14.20 -9.57 13.07
C LEU A 41 14.35 -10.85 12.25
N ASN A 42 15.58 -11.36 12.11
CA ASN A 42 15.79 -12.69 11.55
C ASN A 42 15.33 -13.79 12.52
N VAL A 43 15.32 -15.05 12.08
CA VAL A 43 14.86 -16.21 12.88
C VAL A 43 15.52 -16.25 14.27
N HIS A 44 16.84 -16.15 14.33
CA HIS A 44 17.58 -16.24 15.60
C HIS A 44 17.34 -15.02 16.50
N GLU A 45 17.34 -13.81 15.94
CA GLU A 45 17.05 -12.58 16.70
C GLU A 45 15.63 -12.60 17.30
N TRP A 46 14.65 -13.12 16.57
CA TRP A 46 13.28 -13.28 17.07
C TRP A 46 13.22 -14.32 18.20
N ASP A 47 13.83 -15.47 18.01
CA ASP A 47 13.80 -16.57 18.99
C ASP A 47 14.53 -16.16 20.29
N VAL A 48 15.63 -15.39 20.21
CA VAL A 48 16.30 -14.76 21.37
C VAL A 48 15.40 -13.74 22.08
N ALA A 49 14.63 -12.93 21.35
CA ALA A 49 13.70 -11.97 21.96
C ALA A 49 12.53 -12.67 22.68
N VAL A 50 12.03 -13.79 22.11
CA VAL A 50 11.02 -14.67 22.73
C VAL A 50 11.53 -15.25 24.06
N GLU A 51 12.73 -15.85 24.06
CA GLU A 51 13.31 -16.43 25.28
C GLU A 51 13.61 -15.37 26.35
N ALA A 52 14.01 -14.16 25.95
CA ALA A 52 14.22 -13.04 26.89
C ALA A 52 12.92 -12.59 27.58
N GLU A 53 11.80 -12.49 26.84
CA GLU A 53 10.49 -12.17 27.45
C GLU A 53 9.96 -13.32 28.30
N ILE A 54 10.14 -14.59 27.88
CA ILE A 54 9.82 -15.76 28.71
C ILE A 54 10.59 -15.71 30.03
N ALA A 55 11.90 -15.45 30.00
CA ALA A 55 12.73 -15.32 31.20
C ALA A 55 12.28 -14.14 32.10
N HIS A 56 11.92 -13.00 31.50
CA HIS A 56 11.37 -11.85 32.22
C HIS A 56 10.07 -12.18 32.95
N ILE A 57 9.09 -12.81 32.28
CA ILE A 57 7.82 -13.21 32.93
C ILE A 57 8.06 -14.21 34.08
N ARG A 58 8.99 -15.16 33.91
CA ARG A 58 9.36 -16.11 34.97
C ARG A 58 10.02 -15.45 36.19
N ALA A 59 10.64 -14.28 36.01
CA ALA A 59 11.27 -13.50 37.06
C ALA A 59 10.32 -12.48 37.75
N LEU A 60 9.05 -12.36 37.33
CA LEU A 60 8.12 -11.39 37.90
C LEU A 60 7.74 -11.72 39.37
N PRO A 61 7.98 -10.82 40.33
CA PRO A 61 7.74 -11.06 41.75
C PRO A 61 6.25 -10.99 42.13
N GLY A 62 5.91 -11.66 43.24
CA GLY A 62 4.65 -11.50 43.96
C GLY A 62 3.48 -12.37 43.48
N ASP A 63 2.66 -12.84 44.42
CA ASP A 63 1.56 -13.78 44.16
C ASP A 63 0.29 -13.08 43.67
N ALA A 64 0.26 -11.74 43.75
CA ALA A 64 -0.75 -10.90 43.14
C ALA A 64 -0.64 -10.80 41.61
N SER A 65 0.36 -11.44 40.99
CA SER A 65 0.59 -11.45 39.54
C SER A 65 -0.63 -11.94 38.73
N GLU A 66 -0.83 -11.35 37.55
CA GLU A 66 -1.82 -11.79 36.55
C GLU A 66 -1.52 -13.17 35.94
N TRP A 67 -0.30 -13.67 36.16
CA TRP A 67 0.19 -14.96 35.67
C TRP A 67 -0.18 -16.15 36.55
N VAL A 68 -0.99 -15.91 37.59
CA VAL A 68 -1.59 -16.95 38.43
C VAL A 68 -3.10 -16.95 38.17
N THR A 69 -3.63 -18.00 37.54
CA THR A 69 -5.08 -18.16 37.31
C THR A 69 -5.75 -18.87 38.48
N ASP A 70 -7.08 -18.87 38.48
CA ASP A 70 -7.92 -19.68 39.36
C ASP A 70 -7.69 -19.46 40.87
N LYS A 71 -7.19 -18.25 41.21
CA LYS A 71 -7.10 -17.78 42.60
C LYS A 71 -8.45 -17.92 43.29
N ARG A 72 -8.45 -18.62 44.42
CA ARG A 72 -9.64 -18.86 45.23
C ARG A 72 -10.46 -17.59 45.44
N CYS A 73 -11.69 -17.59 44.92
CA CYS A 73 -12.67 -16.56 45.18
C CYS A 73 -13.75 -17.12 46.09
N LEU A 74 -13.87 -16.64 47.33
CA LEU A 74 -14.83 -17.16 48.31
C LEU A 74 -16.30 -17.09 47.82
N ALA A 75 -16.62 -16.14 46.92
CA ALA A 75 -17.95 -16.00 46.34
C ALA A 75 -18.31 -17.09 45.31
N THR A 76 -17.32 -17.74 44.67
CA THR A 76 -17.54 -18.81 43.68
C THR A 76 -17.12 -20.18 44.17
N SER A 77 -16.02 -20.26 44.93
CA SER A 77 -15.51 -21.50 45.52
C SER A 77 -16.19 -21.88 46.83
N GLY A 78 -16.84 -20.93 47.52
CA GLY A 78 -17.46 -21.15 48.82
C GLY A 78 -16.46 -21.19 50.00
N ILE A 79 -17.03 -21.40 51.18
CA ILE A 79 -16.33 -21.55 52.47
C ILE A 79 -16.33 -23.03 52.84
N TYR A 80 -15.20 -23.51 53.36
CA TYR A 80 -14.98 -24.89 53.77
C TYR A 80 -14.73 -24.97 55.28
N THR A 81 -15.02 -26.12 55.91
CA THR A 81 -14.87 -26.27 57.36
C THR A 81 -13.44 -26.05 57.84
N ASN A 82 -12.43 -26.42 57.04
CA ASN A 82 -11.03 -26.26 57.44
C ASN A 82 -10.45 -24.86 57.13
N ASP A 83 -11.27 -23.92 56.63
CA ASP A 83 -10.85 -22.53 56.45
C ASP A 83 -10.62 -21.84 57.80
N SER A 84 -9.70 -20.87 57.82
CA SER A 84 -9.57 -19.95 58.95
C SER A 84 -10.88 -19.21 59.22
N VAL A 85 -11.23 -19.04 60.50
CA VAL A 85 -12.37 -18.21 60.94
C VAL A 85 -12.38 -16.78 60.35
N THR A 86 -11.22 -16.27 59.92
CA THR A 86 -11.07 -14.97 59.22
C THR A 86 -11.86 -14.85 57.91
N VAL A 87 -12.17 -15.96 57.22
CA VAL A 87 -12.90 -15.91 55.93
C VAL A 87 -14.41 -15.70 56.10
N MET A 88 -14.92 -15.78 57.33
CA MET A 88 -16.35 -15.74 57.63
C MET A 88 -16.94 -14.32 57.47
N PRO A 89 -18.06 -14.17 56.75
CA PRO A 89 -18.77 -12.89 56.65
C PRO A 89 -19.11 -12.32 58.03
N GLY A 90 -18.65 -11.09 58.29
CA GLY A 90 -18.85 -10.42 59.58
C GLY A 90 -17.80 -10.74 60.66
N VAL A 91 -16.76 -11.52 60.36
CA VAL A 91 -15.56 -11.65 61.20
C VAL A 91 -14.49 -10.68 60.71
N GLY A 92 -14.26 -9.60 61.47
CA GLY A 92 -13.11 -8.71 61.28
C GLY A 92 -11.90 -9.17 62.11
N ALA A 93 -10.71 -8.62 61.84
CA ALA A 93 -9.44 -9.01 62.49
C ALA A 93 -9.55 -9.14 64.02
N LYS A 94 -10.05 -8.11 64.73
CA LYS A 94 -10.23 -8.13 66.20
C LYS A 94 -11.16 -9.25 66.72
N LEU A 95 -12.05 -9.78 65.88
CA LEU A 95 -12.91 -10.92 66.23
C LEU A 95 -12.20 -12.24 65.94
N ALA A 96 -11.47 -12.35 64.83
CA ALA A 96 -10.63 -13.50 64.55
C ALA A 96 -9.56 -13.73 65.63
N ASP A 97 -8.85 -12.67 66.07
CA ASP A 97 -7.86 -12.76 67.16
C ASP A 97 -8.48 -13.29 68.46
N ARG A 98 -9.73 -12.89 68.76
CA ARG A 98 -10.47 -13.37 69.94
C ARG A 98 -10.88 -14.83 69.78
N SER A 99 -11.36 -15.23 68.60
CA SER A 99 -11.69 -16.62 68.29
C SER A 99 -10.46 -17.54 68.40
N LEU A 100 -9.32 -17.13 67.87
CA LEU A 100 -8.03 -17.83 68.00
C LEU A 100 -7.64 -18.01 69.49
N ASN A 101 -7.77 -16.97 70.31
CA ASN A 101 -7.47 -17.02 71.74
C ASN A 101 -8.38 -17.96 72.56
N VAL A 102 -9.52 -18.40 72.02
CA VAL A 102 -10.42 -19.39 72.65
C VAL A 102 -10.43 -20.74 71.91
N GLY A 103 -9.43 -20.99 71.05
CA GLY A 103 -9.27 -22.25 70.33
C GLY A 103 -10.16 -22.42 69.09
N LEU A 104 -10.86 -21.37 68.66
CA LEU A 104 -11.71 -21.38 67.46
C LEU A 104 -10.90 -20.84 66.28
N SER A 105 -10.11 -21.73 65.68
CA SER A 105 -9.19 -21.43 64.59
C SER A 105 -9.84 -21.56 63.21
N THR A 106 -10.75 -22.53 63.07
CA THR A 106 -11.41 -22.89 61.81
C THR A 106 -12.91 -22.57 61.79
N VAL A 107 -13.50 -22.60 60.60
CA VAL A 107 -14.96 -22.54 60.41
C VAL A 107 -15.66 -23.78 60.98
N GLY A 108 -15.00 -24.94 60.93
CA GLY A 108 -15.46 -26.19 61.53
C GLY A 108 -15.60 -26.10 63.05
N ASP A 109 -14.62 -25.49 63.72
CA ASP A 109 -14.64 -25.25 65.16
C ASP A 109 -15.90 -24.44 65.54
N LEU A 110 -16.21 -23.38 64.77
CA LEU A 110 -17.43 -22.59 64.94
C LEU A 110 -18.72 -23.39 64.67
N ALA A 111 -18.74 -24.25 63.64
CA ALA A 111 -19.92 -25.02 63.26
C ALA A 111 -20.30 -26.07 64.33
N LEU A 112 -19.29 -26.64 64.98
CA LEU A 112 -19.39 -27.71 65.99
C LEU A 112 -19.75 -27.21 67.40
N LEU A 113 -19.57 -25.92 67.71
CA LEU A 113 -19.94 -25.33 69.01
C LEU A 113 -21.34 -25.77 69.47
N SER A 114 -21.43 -26.41 70.65
CA SER A 114 -22.72 -26.69 71.27
C SER A 114 -23.36 -25.41 71.82
N ASN A 115 -24.61 -25.48 72.28
CA ASN A 115 -25.26 -24.33 72.92
C ASN A 115 -24.58 -23.95 74.24
N VAL A 116 -24.02 -24.92 74.97
CA VAL A 116 -23.32 -24.71 76.25
C VAL A 116 -21.95 -24.06 76.02
N ASP A 117 -21.28 -24.45 74.93
CA ASP A 117 -19.98 -23.88 74.56
C ASP A 117 -20.11 -22.43 74.10
N ILE A 118 -21.21 -22.04 73.44
CA ILE A 118 -21.43 -20.65 72.99
C ILE A 118 -21.41 -19.66 74.15
N ASP A 119 -22.08 -19.97 75.26
CA ASP A 119 -22.14 -19.06 76.41
C ASP A 119 -20.77 -18.97 77.11
N SER A 120 -20.05 -20.10 77.19
CA SER A 120 -18.69 -20.19 77.74
C SER A 120 -17.68 -19.41 76.88
N VAL A 121 -17.77 -19.56 75.56
CA VAL A 121 -16.96 -18.84 74.56
C VAL A 121 -17.28 -17.35 74.55
N ALA A 122 -18.54 -16.94 74.69
CA ALA A 122 -18.92 -15.53 74.78
C ALA A 122 -18.36 -14.86 76.05
N LEU A 123 -18.34 -15.58 77.17
CA LEU A 123 -17.77 -15.10 78.43
C LEU A 123 -16.24 -14.93 78.35
N ALA A 124 -15.54 -15.87 77.72
CA ALA A 124 -14.10 -15.79 77.47
C ALA A 124 -13.75 -14.71 76.41
N SER A 125 -14.55 -14.61 75.35
CA SER A 125 -14.35 -13.70 74.22
C SER A 125 -14.86 -12.29 74.52
N LYS A 126 -14.17 -11.55 75.40
CA LYS A 126 -14.52 -10.18 75.82
C LYS A 126 -15.02 -9.30 74.66
N GLY A 127 -16.32 -9.00 74.66
CA GLY A 127 -16.97 -8.14 73.65
C GLY A 127 -17.51 -8.88 72.41
N VAL A 128 -17.80 -10.17 72.50
CA VAL A 128 -18.56 -10.94 71.49
C VAL A 128 -19.87 -11.42 72.13
N SER A 129 -21.02 -11.10 71.54
CA SER A 129 -22.30 -11.52 72.09
C SER A 129 -22.66 -12.95 71.66
N THR A 130 -23.34 -13.68 72.54
CA THR A 130 -23.89 -15.02 72.28
C THR A 130 -24.72 -15.03 71.00
N ARG A 131 -25.62 -14.05 70.81
CA ARG A 131 -26.40 -13.86 69.58
C ARG A 131 -25.54 -13.79 68.31
N ARG A 132 -24.37 -13.15 68.35
CA ARG A 132 -23.44 -13.08 67.20
C ARG A 132 -22.74 -14.41 66.96
N LEU A 133 -22.38 -15.16 68.01
CA LEU A 133 -21.86 -16.52 67.88
C LEU A 133 -22.91 -17.48 67.30
N PHE A 134 -24.18 -17.37 67.71
CA PHE A 134 -25.28 -18.12 67.08
C PHE A 134 -25.40 -17.83 65.58
N THR A 135 -25.34 -16.55 65.16
CA THR A 135 -25.34 -16.19 63.73
C THR A 135 -24.12 -16.78 63.00
N LEU A 136 -22.92 -16.62 63.55
CA LEU A 136 -21.68 -17.13 62.94
C LEU A 136 -21.67 -18.66 62.84
N ARG A 137 -22.14 -19.38 63.87
CA ARG A 137 -22.32 -20.84 63.83
C ARG A 137 -23.32 -21.27 62.76
N SER A 138 -24.45 -20.57 62.64
CA SER A 138 -25.45 -20.86 61.62
C SER A 138 -24.89 -20.67 60.20
N THR A 139 -24.07 -19.63 59.98
CA THR A 139 -23.35 -19.45 58.70
C THR A 139 -22.26 -20.52 58.51
N ALA A 140 -21.51 -20.87 59.57
CA ALA A 140 -20.44 -21.87 59.50
C ALA A 140 -20.94 -23.27 59.17
N ARG A 141 -22.16 -23.62 59.60
CA ARG A 141 -22.84 -24.87 59.25
C ARG A 141 -23.28 -24.98 57.78
N LEU A 142 -23.20 -23.89 57.01
CA LEU A 142 -23.41 -23.90 55.56
C LEU A 142 -22.10 -24.10 54.78
N ALA A 143 -20.95 -24.21 55.47
CA ALA A 143 -19.67 -24.47 54.83
C ALA A 143 -19.56 -25.91 54.32
N THR A 144 -18.84 -26.08 53.20
CA THR A 144 -18.54 -27.39 52.62
C THR A 144 -17.58 -28.17 53.52
N ILE A 145 -17.85 -29.45 53.78
CA ILE A 145 -17.00 -30.29 54.63
C ILE A 145 -15.63 -30.51 53.97
N GLY A 146 -14.57 -30.32 54.76
CA GLY A 146 -13.18 -30.60 54.36
C GLY A 146 -12.34 -29.34 54.13
N THR A 147 -11.36 -29.46 53.25
CA THR A 147 -10.44 -28.38 52.86
C THR A 147 -10.71 -27.97 51.41
N TYR A 148 -10.63 -26.68 51.10
CA TYR A 148 -10.56 -26.23 49.71
C TYR A 148 -9.30 -26.80 49.04
N VAL A 149 -9.47 -27.50 47.92
CA VAL A 149 -8.36 -27.92 47.06
C VAL A 149 -8.00 -26.73 46.19
N ASP A 150 -6.78 -26.19 46.37
CA ASP A 150 -6.32 -25.11 45.52
C ASP A 150 -6.07 -25.61 44.10
N VAL A 151 -6.79 -25.01 43.15
CA VAL A 151 -6.66 -25.24 41.72
C VAL A 151 -5.93 -24.09 41.02
N SER A 152 -5.39 -23.13 41.78
CA SER A 152 -4.64 -22.01 41.23
C SER A 152 -3.37 -22.49 40.50
N VAL A 153 -3.15 -21.94 39.30
CA VAL A 153 -2.01 -22.31 38.46
C VAL A 153 -1.08 -21.11 38.30
N ASP A 154 0.11 -21.17 38.89
CA ASP A 154 1.17 -20.20 38.62
C ASP A 154 1.90 -20.57 37.32
N HIS A 155 1.49 -19.94 36.22
CA HIS A 155 2.07 -20.15 34.91
C HIS A 155 3.56 -19.77 34.84
N ARG A 156 4.09 -18.95 35.77
CA ARG A 156 5.53 -18.59 35.81
C ARG A 156 6.43 -19.79 36.09
N GLN A 157 5.90 -20.83 36.74
CA GLN A 157 6.66 -22.05 37.04
C GLN A 157 6.83 -22.93 35.80
N ALA A 158 6.01 -22.75 34.77
CA ALA A 158 6.15 -23.46 33.51
C ALA A 158 7.40 -22.99 32.74
N ARG A 159 8.00 -23.89 31.95
CA ARG A 159 9.12 -23.57 31.06
C ARG A 159 8.78 -22.42 30.10
N ASN A 160 7.54 -22.36 29.62
CA ASN A 160 6.99 -21.27 28.83
C ASN A 160 5.66 -20.81 29.47
N PRO A 161 5.64 -19.67 30.20
CA PRO A 161 4.44 -19.16 30.85
C PRO A 161 3.32 -18.78 29.89
N TYR A 162 3.66 -18.27 28.69
CA TYR A 162 2.66 -17.93 27.67
C TYR A 162 1.94 -19.19 27.17
N LEU A 163 2.67 -20.29 26.92
CA LEU A 163 2.07 -21.57 26.52
C LEU A 163 1.16 -22.13 27.62
N SER A 164 1.61 -22.05 28.88
CA SER A 164 0.82 -22.52 30.02
C SER A 164 -0.48 -21.72 30.20
N ARG A 165 -0.45 -20.40 29.99
CA ARG A 165 -1.61 -19.49 30.19
C ARG A 165 -2.55 -19.39 28.99
N TYR A 166 -2.03 -19.50 27.76
CA TYR A 166 -2.77 -19.19 26.54
C TYR A 166 -2.88 -20.36 25.55
N GLY A 167 -2.33 -21.53 25.88
CA GLY A 167 -2.37 -22.73 25.05
C GLY A 167 -1.81 -22.46 23.64
N ALA A 168 -2.50 -22.98 22.63
CA ALA A 168 -2.10 -22.81 21.22
C ALA A 168 -1.97 -21.35 20.75
N SER A 169 -2.58 -20.36 21.43
CA SER A 169 -2.50 -18.94 21.05
C SER A 169 -1.27 -18.20 21.58
N TRP A 170 -0.37 -18.89 22.29
CA TRP A 170 0.74 -18.26 23.03
C TRP A 170 1.70 -17.44 22.17
N GLU A 171 2.02 -17.91 20.95
CA GLU A 171 2.92 -17.18 20.03
C GLU A 171 2.34 -15.83 19.63
N MET A 172 1.02 -15.78 19.40
CA MET A 172 0.31 -14.53 19.12
C MET A 172 0.28 -13.61 20.35
N LYS A 173 0.16 -14.18 21.55
CA LYS A 173 0.14 -13.41 22.80
C LYS A 173 1.52 -12.81 23.14
N ILE A 174 2.60 -13.59 22.99
CA ILE A 174 3.96 -13.08 23.22
C ILE A 174 4.40 -12.08 22.14
N ALA A 175 4.04 -12.30 20.87
CA ALA A 175 4.33 -11.34 19.79
C ALA A 175 3.66 -9.96 19.99
N ASN A 176 2.53 -9.92 20.71
CA ASN A 176 1.83 -8.69 21.07
C ASN A 176 2.19 -8.15 22.47
N SER A 177 3.18 -8.74 23.15
CA SER A 177 3.69 -8.22 24.42
C SER A 177 4.30 -6.81 24.27
N PRO A 178 4.39 -6.01 25.35
CA PRO A 178 5.15 -4.77 25.34
C PRO A 178 6.63 -4.96 24.91
N ALA A 179 7.21 -6.12 25.21
CA ALA A 179 8.59 -6.44 24.84
C ALA A 179 8.77 -6.70 23.33
N LEU A 180 7.86 -7.44 22.68
CA LEU A 180 7.99 -7.86 21.28
C LEU A 180 7.15 -7.07 20.28
N SER A 181 6.14 -6.30 20.72
CA SER A 181 5.21 -5.56 19.82
C SER A 181 5.91 -4.57 18.86
N LYS A 182 7.09 -4.06 19.23
CA LYS A 182 7.99 -3.24 18.41
C LYS A 182 8.78 -4.02 17.34
N PHE A 183 8.63 -5.34 17.28
CA PHE A 183 9.33 -6.25 16.39
C PHE A 183 8.35 -6.99 15.48
N ALA A 184 8.86 -7.43 14.33
CA ALA A 184 8.20 -8.34 13.40
C ALA A 184 9.17 -9.49 13.08
N SER A 185 8.67 -10.72 12.99
CA SER A 185 9.48 -11.88 12.64
C SER A 185 9.60 -12.01 11.13
N VAL A 186 10.81 -12.32 10.63
CA VAL A 186 10.99 -12.75 9.24
C VAL A 186 10.16 -14.00 8.90
N LYS A 187 9.91 -14.89 9.88
CA LYS A 187 9.01 -16.05 9.71
C LYS A 187 7.61 -15.60 9.29
N SER A 188 7.06 -14.58 9.97
CA SER A 188 5.74 -14.00 9.67
C SER A 188 5.69 -13.30 8.32
N LEU A 189 6.75 -12.59 7.93
CA LEU A 189 6.87 -11.98 6.60
C LEU A 189 6.84 -13.05 5.50
N ILE A 190 7.66 -14.11 5.62
CA ILE A 190 7.74 -15.20 4.65
C ILE A 190 6.39 -15.93 4.54
N HIS A 191 5.77 -16.29 5.68
CA HIS A 191 4.44 -16.91 5.66
C HIS A 191 3.38 -16.02 4.99
N HIS A 192 3.44 -14.70 5.17
CA HIS A 192 2.56 -13.77 4.46
C HIS A 192 2.83 -13.77 2.96
N ILE A 193 4.11 -13.69 2.53
CA ILE A 193 4.49 -13.75 1.11
C ILE A 193 3.93 -15.02 0.47
N VAL A 194 4.20 -16.19 1.07
CA VAL A 194 3.74 -17.49 0.55
C VAL A 194 2.22 -17.55 0.48
N LYS A 195 1.51 -17.14 1.53
CA LYS A 195 0.03 -17.14 1.57
C LYS A 195 -0.56 -16.17 0.53
N ALA A 196 -0.01 -14.97 0.41
CA ALA A 196 -0.48 -13.97 -0.54
C ALA A 196 -0.21 -14.41 -2.00
N SER A 197 0.95 -15.03 -2.25
CA SER A 197 1.26 -15.66 -3.54
C SER A 197 0.32 -16.83 -3.86
N GLN A 198 0.01 -17.70 -2.90
CA GLN A 198 -0.96 -18.79 -3.10
C GLN A 198 -2.35 -18.25 -3.47
N HIS A 199 -2.84 -17.25 -2.75
CA HIS A 199 -4.16 -16.67 -2.99
C HIS A 199 -4.30 -16.05 -4.39
N ILE A 200 -3.29 -15.33 -4.90
CA ILE A 200 -3.34 -14.79 -6.28
C ILE A 200 -3.14 -15.84 -7.37
N MET A 201 -2.70 -17.05 -7.01
CA MET A 201 -2.54 -18.19 -7.93
C MET A 201 -3.77 -19.12 -7.93
N GLU A 202 -4.74 -18.87 -7.05
CA GLU A 202 -6.04 -19.56 -6.99
C GLU A 202 -6.80 -19.40 -8.32
N GLY A 203 -7.30 -20.51 -8.87
CA GLY A 203 -7.97 -20.53 -10.19
C GLY A 203 -7.05 -20.31 -11.41
N THR A 204 -5.74 -20.15 -11.23
CA THR A 204 -4.78 -19.99 -12.35
C THR A 204 -4.26 -21.34 -12.87
N LYS A 205 -3.61 -21.33 -14.04
CA LYS A 205 -2.95 -22.52 -14.61
C LYS A 205 -1.83 -23.08 -13.72
N TYR A 206 -1.27 -22.26 -12.83
CA TYR A 206 -0.08 -22.58 -12.03
C TYR A 206 -0.36 -22.63 -10.52
N HIS A 207 -1.62 -22.79 -10.12
CA HIS A 207 -2.07 -22.87 -8.71
C HIS A 207 -1.12 -23.66 -7.80
N ASP A 208 -0.83 -24.91 -8.16
CA ASP A 208 -0.04 -25.83 -7.32
C ASP A 208 1.48 -25.57 -7.42
N ASN A 209 1.92 -24.91 -8.50
CA ASN A 209 3.32 -24.71 -8.89
C ASN A 209 3.79 -23.25 -8.76
N GLY A 210 3.18 -22.48 -7.85
CA GLY A 210 3.55 -21.09 -7.59
C GLY A 210 4.89 -20.93 -6.86
N TYR A 211 5.81 -20.20 -7.49
CA TYR A 211 7.08 -19.75 -6.90
C TYR A 211 7.00 -18.26 -6.55
N TRP A 212 7.83 -17.83 -5.59
CA TRP A 212 7.99 -16.42 -5.21
C TRP A 212 9.43 -15.97 -5.35
N TYR A 213 9.65 -14.68 -5.60
CA TYR A 213 10.95 -14.03 -5.55
C TYR A 213 10.84 -12.72 -4.76
N HIS A 214 11.96 -12.28 -4.21
CA HIS A 214 12.07 -11.09 -3.37
C HIS A 214 13.45 -10.46 -3.56
N ASP A 215 13.58 -9.16 -3.29
CA ASP A 215 14.89 -8.51 -3.20
C ASP A 215 15.74 -9.14 -2.08
N ALA A 216 17.04 -8.82 -2.06
CA ALA A 216 17.99 -9.52 -1.20
C ALA A 216 18.02 -8.97 0.24
N LEU A 217 16.85 -8.91 0.89
CA LEU A 217 16.69 -8.56 2.30
C LEU A 217 17.62 -9.42 3.20
N PRO A 218 18.53 -8.83 4.00
CA PRO A 218 19.51 -9.60 4.78
C PRO A 218 18.88 -10.63 5.72
N GLN A 219 17.74 -10.32 6.32
CA GLN A 219 17.00 -11.19 7.23
C GLN A 219 16.50 -12.48 6.57
N LEU A 220 16.12 -12.44 5.28
CA LEU A 220 15.70 -13.62 4.52
C LEU A 220 16.86 -14.60 4.29
N ARG A 221 18.09 -14.09 4.23
CA ARG A 221 19.31 -14.85 3.90
C ARG A 221 20.19 -15.17 5.11
N ALA A 222 19.79 -14.76 6.31
CA ALA A 222 20.48 -15.17 7.53
C ALA A 222 20.48 -16.71 7.60
N ARG A 223 21.60 -17.31 8.03
CA ARG A 223 21.77 -18.77 8.00
C ARG A 223 20.62 -19.52 8.69
N CYS A 224 20.21 -19.04 9.86
CA CYS A 224 19.05 -19.52 10.62
C CYS A 224 17.72 -19.42 9.85
N THR A 225 17.52 -18.39 9.02
CA THR A 225 16.34 -18.26 8.16
C THR A 225 16.39 -19.25 7.00
N MET A 226 17.56 -19.51 6.41
CA MET A 226 17.75 -20.51 5.36
C MET A 226 17.55 -21.95 5.88
N GLU A 227 18.11 -22.26 7.05
CA GLU A 227 17.91 -23.53 7.77
C GLU A 227 16.42 -23.76 8.07
N TRP A 228 15.71 -22.74 8.55
CA TRP A 228 14.27 -22.79 8.82
C TRP A 228 13.41 -22.93 7.54
N LEU A 229 13.76 -22.22 6.46
CA LEU A 229 13.10 -22.35 5.15
C LEU A 229 13.23 -23.76 4.57
N ALA A 230 14.41 -24.39 4.72
CA ALA A 230 14.64 -25.77 4.32
C ALA A 230 13.78 -26.74 5.15
N ALA A 231 13.79 -26.59 6.48
CA ALA A 231 13.00 -27.43 7.39
C ALA A 231 11.47 -27.30 7.23
N THR A 232 11.00 -26.27 6.54
CA THR A 232 9.56 -26.02 6.28
C THR A 232 9.14 -26.31 4.83
N ASN A 233 10.03 -26.84 3.98
CA ASN A 233 9.81 -27.04 2.54
C ASN A 233 9.36 -25.76 1.79
N LEU A 234 9.67 -24.58 2.34
CA LEU A 234 9.38 -23.29 1.73
C LEU A 234 10.55 -22.78 0.86
N LEU A 235 11.75 -23.33 1.07
CA LEU A 235 12.95 -22.95 0.34
C LEU A 235 12.84 -23.24 -1.16
N ASP A 236 12.29 -24.39 -1.53
CA ASP A 236 12.16 -24.82 -2.93
C ASP A 236 11.16 -23.97 -3.72
N ARG A 237 10.27 -23.23 -3.02
CA ARG A 237 9.34 -22.27 -3.64
C ARG A 237 9.96 -20.89 -3.86
N TRP A 238 11.17 -20.63 -3.37
CA TRP A 238 11.87 -19.35 -3.55
C TRP A 238 12.80 -19.38 -4.77
N VAL A 239 12.49 -18.56 -5.78
CA VAL A 239 13.38 -18.38 -6.93
C VAL A 239 14.71 -17.75 -6.47
N ARG A 240 15.78 -18.52 -6.60
CA ARG A 240 17.14 -18.18 -6.16
C ARG A 240 18.18 -18.78 -7.12
N PRO A 241 19.37 -18.21 -7.26
CA PRO A 241 20.45 -18.84 -7.99
C PRO A 241 20.98 -20.05 -7.21
N GLU A 242 20.96 -21.21 -7.85
CA GLU A 242 21.49 -22.48 -7.32
C GLU A 242 22.71 -22.95 -8.14
N LEU A 243 23.16 -24.19 -7.94
CA LEU A 243 24.22 -24.84 -8.73
C LEU A 243 25.51 -24.00 -8.86
N ASP A 244 25.87 -23.29 -7.78
CA ASP A 244 27.03 -22.39 -7.72
C ASP A 244 27.04 -21.25 -8.78
N LEU A 245 25.91 -20.91 -9.41
CA LEU A 245 25.78 -19.90 -10.48
C LEU A 245 26.47 -18.56 -10.21
N ASN A 246 26.48 -18.10 -8.95
CA ASN A 246 27.11 -16.83 -8.55
C ASN A 246 28.40 -17.01 -7.72
N LYS A 247 28.95 -18.23 -7.61
CA LYS A 247 30.10 -18.54 -6.74
C LYS A 247 31.35 -17.75 -7.14
N GLY A 248 32.13 -17.33 -6.16
CA GLY A 248 33.30 -16.48 -6.36
C GLY A 248 33.00 -14.98 -6.56
N THR A 249 31.74 -14.60 -6.80
CA THR A 249 31.34 -13.18 -6.91
C THR A 249 30.94 -12.60 -5.54
N VAL A 250 30.84 -11.27 -5.45
CA VAL A 250 30.18 -10.59 -4.31
C VAL A 250 28.67 -10.88 -4.20
N PHE A 251 28.10 -11.58 -5.19
CA PHE A 251 26.73 -12.05 -5.28
C PHE A 251 26.58 -13.57 -5.02
N ALA A 252 27.65 -14.25 -4.60
CA ALA A 252 27.59 -15.66 -4.20
C ALA A 252 26.54 -15.89 -3.09
N GLY A 253 25.63 -16.84 -3.31
CA GLY A 253 24.50 -17.12 -2.39
C GLY A 253 23.50 -15.96 -2.25
N ARG A 254 23.49 -14.99 -3.16
CA ARG A 254 22.55 -13.85 -3.16
C ARG A 254 21.54 -14.01 -4.30
N PRO A 255 20.23 -13.78 -4.08
CA PRO A 255 19.27 -13.57 -5.15
C PRO A 255 19.76 -12.48 -6.12
N VAL A 256 19.56 -12.69 -7.41
CA VAL A 256 19.97 -11.76 -8.48
C VAL A 256 19.16 -10.45 -8.41
N GLY A 257 17.98 -10.48 -7.80
CA GLY A 257 17.00 -9.38 -7.70
C GLY A 257 17.33 -8.24 -6.73
N ASN A 258 18.60 -7.87 -6.54
CA ASN A 258 18.94 -6.61 -5.86
C ASN A 258 19.11 -5.43 -6.84
N SER A 259 18.87 -5.66 -8.13
CA SER A 259 18.94 -4.66 -9.19
C SER A 259 17.54 -4.27 -9.65
N PRO A 260 17.24 -2.97 -9.81
CA PRO A 260 15.88 -2.48 -10.09
C PRO A 260 15.33 -2.98 -11.44
N GLU A 261 16.18 -3.32 -12.40
CA GLU A 261 15.79 -3.89 -13.69
C GLU A 261 15.21 -5.32 -13.63
N LEU A 262 15.38 -6.05 -12.52
CA LEU A 262 14.79 -7.37 -12.30
C LEU A 262 13.61 -7.36 -11.31
N MET A 263 13.31 -6.19 -10.73
CA MET A 263 12.26 -6.02 -9.71
C MET A 263 11.18 -5.07 -10.24
N PRO A 264 9.98 -5.55 -10.63
CA PRO A 264 8.88 -4.71 -11.13
C PRO A 264 8.55 -3.53 -10.20
N TRP A 265 8.54 -3.78 -8.89
CA TRP A 265 8.36 -2.73 -7.88
C TRP A 265 9.41 -1.63 -7.97
N ASP A 266 10.69 -1.94 -8.15
CA ASP A 266 11.75 -0.91 -8.19
C ASP A 266 12.03 -0.35 -9.59
N SER A 267 11.68 -1.07 -10.66
CA SER A 267 11.67 -0.55 -12.04
C SER A 267 10.68 0.60 -12.20
N SER A 268 9.40 0.37 -11.89
CA SER A 268 8.34 1.36 -12.15
C SER A 268 7.19 1.34 -11.13
N LEU A 269 6.74 0.19 -10.65
CA LEU A 269 5.46 0.10 -9.93
C LEU A 269 5.46 0.87 -8.58
N ASN A 270 6.59 0.97 -7.88
CA ASN A 270 6.72 1.82 -6.69
C ASN A 270 6.51 3.30 -7.01
N LYS A 271 6.90 3.77 -8.21
CA LYS A 271 6.67 5.14 -8.65
C LYS A 271 5.19 5.39 -8.94
N ASP A 272 4.52 4.45 -9.62
CA ASP A 272 3.08 4.54 -9.90
C ASP A 272 2.26 4.64 -8.61
N LEU A 273 2.52 3.75 -7.64
CA LEU A 273 1.88 3.79 -6.33
C LEU A 273 2.16 5.11 -5.60
N LYS A 274 3.42 5.59 -5.58
CA LYS A 274 3.79 6.87 -4.94
C LYS A 274 3.12 8.08 -5.60
N ASP A 275 2.97 8.09 -6.93
CA ASP A 275 2.33 9.18 -7.65
C ASP A 275 0.81 9.14 -7.53
N GLN A 276 0.18 7.96 -7.50
CA GLN A 276 -1.24 7.82 -7.19
C GLN A 276 -1.54 8.26 -5.75
N LEU A 277 -0.70 7.89 -4.77
CA LEU A 277 -0.81 8.37 -3.39
C LEU A 277 -0.72 9.91 -3.29
N LYS A 278 0.23 10.54 -3.99
CA LYS A 278 0.31 12.01 -4.06
C LYS A 278 -0.97 12.63 -4.62
N ARG A 279 -1.50 12.10 -5.73
CA ARG A 279 -2.74 12.58 -6.36
C ARG A 279 -3.92 12.49 -5.41
N HIS A 280 -4.11 11.35 -4.74
CA HIS A 280 -5.19 11.14 -3.79
C HIS A 280 -5.14 12.11 -2.60
N VAL A 281 -3.97 12.26 -1.99
CA VAL A 281 -3.74 13.22 -0.89
C VAL A 281 -4.10 14.65 -1.31
N MET A 282 -3.76 15.06 -2.53
CA MET A 282 -4.13 16.37 -3.08
C MET A 282 -5.65 16.49 -3.31
N PHE A 283 -6.30 15.49 -3.89
CA PHE A 283 -7.74 15.52 -4.14
C PHE A 283 -8.58 15.53 -2.86
N THR A 284 -8.13 14.87 -1.80
CA THR A 284 -8.83 14.81 -0.50
C THR A 284 -8.27 15.78 0.54
N TYR A 285 -7.41 16.72 0.14
CA TYR A 285 -6.74 17.66 1.06
C TYR A 285 -7.74 18.42 1.94
N GLY A 286 -8.81 18.92 1.32
CA GLY A 286 -9.87 19.69 1.99
C GLY A 286 -10.96 18.87 2.69
N PHE A 287 -10.78 17.55 2.87
CA PHE A 287 -11.65 16.75 3.74
C PHE A 287 -11.18 16.89 5.20
N ASN A 288 -12.07 16.64 6.17
CA ASN A 288 -11.68 16.65 7.58
C ASN A 288 -10.72 15.49 7.91
N SER A 289 -9.96 15.60 8.99
CA SER A 289 -8.95 14.59 9.40
C SER A 289 -9.53 13.21 9.72
N ASP A 290 -10.79 13.18 10.12
CA ASP A 290 -11.62 12.01 10.48
C ASP A 290 -12.45 11.45 9.31
N ASP A 291 -12.48 12.11 8.14
CA ASP A 291 -13.23 11.63 6.99
C ASP A 291 -12.58 10.33 6.44
N PRO A 292 -13.29 9.19 6.39
CA PRO A 292 -12.72 7.90 5.97
C PRO A 292 -12.28 7.88 4.50
N ARG A 293 -12.69 8.87 3.70
CA ARG A 293 -12.24 9.04 2.31
C ARG A 293 -10.93 9.81 2.22
N LYS A 294 -10.46 10.47 3.29
CA LYS A 294 -9.22 11.25 3.27
C LYS A 294 -8.00 10.35 3.12
N PHE A 295 -7.13 10.70 2.18
CA PHE A 295 -5.78 10.14 2.06
C PHE A 295 -4.80 11.10 2.74
N SER A 296 -3.88 10.57 3.54
CA SER A 296 -2.94 11.35 4.33
C SER A 296 -1.57 10.69 4.37
N LYS A 297 -0.52 11.52 4.43
CA LYS A 297 0.87 11.10 4.65
C LYS A 297 1.42 11.61 5.99
N ALA A 298 0.54 12.09 6.88
CA ALA A 298 0.95 12.76 8.12
C ALA A 298 1.61 11.83 9.15
N THR A 299 1.27 10.53 9.12
CA THR A 299 1.85 9.51 10.01
C THR A 299 2.17 8.24 9.21
N PRO A 300 3.09 7.38 9.69
CA PRO A 300 3.33 6.06 9.11
C PRO A 300 2.05 5.23 8.94
N GLN A 301 1.15 5.26 9.94
CA GLN A 301 -0.12 4.53 9.90
C GLN A 301 -1.06 5.07 8.81
N SER A 302 -1.11 6.40 8.64
CA SER A 302 -1.91 7.03 7.58
C SER A 302 -1.37 6.68 6.18
N ILE A 303 -0.04 6.57 6.03
CA ILE A 303 0.58 6.14 4.77
C ILE A 303 0.23 4.67 4.49
N GLU A 304 0.32 3.79 5.49
CA GLU A 304 -0.08 2.39 5.33
C GLU A 304 -1.53 2.25 4.87
N ASP A 305 -2.46 2.84 5.61
CA ASP A 305 -3.89 2.78 5.29
C ASP A 305 -4.17 3.36 3.88
N ALA A 306 -3.53 4.48 3.54
CA ALA A 306 -3.63 5.07 2.21
C ALA A 306 -3.06 4.15 1.12
N VAL A 307 -1.97 3.42 1.36
CA VAL A 307 -1.39 2.46 0.41
C VAL A 307 -2.25 1.20 0.28
N ARG A 308 -2.77 0.65 1.39
CA ARG A 308 -3.72 -0.48 1.37
C ARG A 308 -4.95 -0.14 0.51
N ARG A 309 -5.55 1.03 0.74
CA ARG A 309 -6.70 1.56 -0.05
C ARG A 309 -6.40 1.83 -1.53
N LEU A 310 -5.13 1.91 -1.94
CA LEU A 310 -4.71 2.07 -3.34
C LEU A 310 -4.41 0.74 -4.03
N LEU A 311 -3.80 -0.20 -3.31
CA LEU A 311 -3.44 -1.52 -3.85
C LEU A 311 -4.69 -2.39 -4.07
N LEU A 312 -5.55 -2.48 -3.05
CA LEU A 312 -6.73 -3.34 -3.03
C LEU A 312 -7.98 -2.50 -2.67
N PRO A 313 -8.45 -1.60 -3.55
CA PRO A 313 -9.63 -0.75 -3.32
C PRO A 313 -10.98 -1.49 -3.42
N SER A 314 -10.95 -2.71 -3.96
CA SER A 314 -12.04 -3.65 -4.24
C SER A 314 -11.44 -4.99 -4.69
N ASP A 315 -12.26 -6.04 -4.76
CA ASP A 315 -11.84 -7.38 -5.23
C ASP A 315 -11.61 -7.45 -6.76
N ASP A 316 -12.05 -6.44 -7.52
CA ASP A 316 -11.83 -6.33 -8.96
C ASP A 316 -10.33 -6.12 -9.31
N PRO A 317 -9.67 -7.05 -10.02
CA PRO A 317 -8.25 -6.95 -10.36
C PRO A 317 -7.93 -5.84 -11.38
N ALA A 318 -8.93 -5.27 -12.07
CA ALA A 318 -8.74 -4.07 -12.87
C ALA A 318 -8.50 -2.84 -11.98
N VAL A 319 -9.08 -2.78 -10.78
CA VAL A 319 -9.09 -1.58 -9.94
C VAL A 319 -7.94 -1.61 -8.93
N GLY A 320 -7.08 -0.60 -9.01
CA GLY A 320 -5.96 -0.42 -8.08
C GLY A 320 -4.78 0.32 -8.70
N ALA A 321 -3.77 0.58 -7.87
CA ALA A 321 -2.52 1.20 -8.27
C ALA A 321 -1.33 0.35 -7.77
N PRO A 322 -0.43 -0.14 -8.64
CA PRO A 322 -0.46 -0.04 -10.11
C PRO A 322 -1.63 -0.80 -10.76
N SER A 323 -1.99 -0.45 -11.99
CA SER A 323 -3.03 -1.16 -12.75
C SER A 323 -2.57 -2.58 -13.10
N GLY A 324 -3.53 -3.50 -13.31
CA GLY A 324 -3.20 -4.88 -13.74
C GLY A 324 -2.38 -4.90 -15.03
N ARG A 325 -2.73 -4.05 -16.00
CA ARG A 325 -1.97 -3.86 -17.24
C ARG A 325 -0.51 -3.50 -17.02
N HIS A 326 -0.22 -2.47 -16.21
CA HIS A 326 1.18 -2.07 -15.91
C HIS A 326 1.94 -3.19 -15.19
N ILE A 327 1.30 -3.97 -14.33
CA ILE A 327 1.93 -5.13 -13.67
C ILE A 327 2.37 -6.16 -14.71
N VAL A 328 1.52 -6.50 -15.69
CA VAL A 328 1.90 -7.43 -16.77
C VAL A 328 3.05 -6.86 -17.60
N GLU A 329 2.95 -5.59 -18.01
CA GLU A 329 3.99 -4.91 -18.79
C GLU A 329 5.36 -4.92 -18.07
N ASP A 330 5.41 -4.57 -16.78
CA ASP A 330 6.65 -4.56 -16.00
C ASP A 330 7.16 -5.96 -15.63
N VAL A 331 6.29 -6.92 -15.32
CA VAL A 331 6.70 -8.31 -15.04
C VAL A 331 7.34 -8.91 -16.30
N VAL A 332 6.69 -8.82 -17.46
CA VAL A 332 7.22 -9.30 -18.75
C VAL A 332 8.51 -8.58 -19.15
N LYS A 333 8.60 -7.26 -18.88
CA LYS A 333 9.83 -6.49 -19.10
C LYS A 333 10.98 -7.01 -18.22
N CYS A 334 10.75 -7.20 -16.92
CA CYS A 334 11.79 -7.58 -15.97
C CYS A 334 12.25 -9.04 -16.16
N THR A 335 11.32 -9.99 -16.31
CA THR A 335 11.64 -11.42 -16.42
C THR A 335 11.97 -11.88 -17.84
N GLY A 336 11.52 -11.14 -18.86
CA GLY A 336 11.85 -11.37 -20.26
C GLY A 336 13.01 -10.48 -20.72
N ARG A 337 12.68 -9.33 -21.33
CA ARG A 337 13.65 -8.47 -22.03
C ARG A 337 14.87 -8.10 -21.19
N ASN A 338 14.66 -7.66 -19.95
CA ASN A 338 15.76 -7.20 -19.09
C ASN A 338 16.67 -8.37 -18.68
N LEU A 339 16.09 -9.52 -18.32
CA LEU A 339 16.86 -10.71 -17.96
C LEU A 339 17.68 -11.24 -19.16
N LEU A 340 17.08 -11.30 -20.36
CA LEU A 340 17.79 -11.69 -21.58
C LEU A 340 18.94 -10.74 -21.89
N ALA A 341 18.72 -9.42 -21.85
CA ALA A 341 19.79 -8.45 -22.09
C ALA A 341 20.93 -8.53 -21.06
N ILE A 342 20.66 -8.93 -19.81
CA ILE A 342 21.69 -9.20 -18.80
C ILE A 342 22.46 -10.49 -19.11
N ILE A 343 21.78 -11.53 -19.61
CA ILE A 343 22.40 -12.78 -20.05
C ILE A 343 23.31 -12.53 -21.27
N ASP A 344 22.84 -11.78 -22.27
CA ASP A 344 23.60 -11.39 -23.46
C ASP A 344 24.83 -10.50 -23.12
N ALA A 345 24.83 -9.90 -21.93
CA ALA A 345 25.93 -9.10 -21.39
C ALA A 345 26.77 -9.86 -20.33
N ASP A 346 26.73 -11.20 -20.31
CA ASP A 346 27.46 -12.08 -19.38
C ASP A 346 27.24 -11.73 -17.89
N GLY A 347 26.04 -11.27 -17.54
CA GLY A 347 25.68 -10.86 -16.18
C GLY A 347 26.15 -9.43 -15.80
N ALA A 348 26.71 -8.67 -16.73
CA ALA A 348 27.11 -7.28 -16.50
C ALA A 348 25.92 -6.33 -16.34
N VAL A 349 26.19 -5.15 -15.76
CA VAL A 349 25.16 -4.10 -15.58
C VAL A 349 24.86 -3.43 -16.93
N VAL A 350 23.69 -3.71 -17.48
CA VAL A 350 23.22 -3.08 -18.73
C VAL A 350 22.54 -1.74 -18.43
N HIS A 351 23.13 -0.65 -18.92
CA HIS A 351 22.59 0.69 -18.72
C HIS A 351 21.24 0.88 -19.43
N GLY A 352 20.24 1.37 -18.69
CA GLY A 352 18.93 1.76 -19.23
C GLY A 352 17.77 0.82 -18.88
N LEU A 353 18.04 -0.45 -18.52
CA LEU A 353 16.98 -1.43 -18.23
C LEU A 353 16.10 -1.05 -17.03
N GLY A 354 16.72 -0.52 -15.97
CA GLY A 354 16.09 -0.17 -14.68
C GLY A 354 15.54 1.26 -14.62
N LYS A 355 15.33 1.95 -15.76
CA LYS A 355 14.73 3.28 -15.81
C LYS A 355 13.54 3.30 -16.76
N VAL A 356 12.41 3.86 -16.32
CA VAL A 356 11.29 4.21 -17.20
C VAL A 356 11.76 5.21 -18.26
N ARG A 357 11.20 5.12 -19.47
CA ARG A 357 11.27 6.15 -20.53
C ARG A 357 10.65 7.48 -20.06
N THR A 358 11.37 8.23 -19.24
CA THR A 358 11.07 9.64 -18.88
C THR A 358 12.21 10.60 -19.19
N HIS A 359 13.28 10.11 -19.82
CA HIS A 359 14.15 10.95 -20.61
C HIS A 359 13.82 10.73 -22.09
N LEU A 360 13.29 11.78 -22.72
CA LEU A 360 13.49 11.98 -24.16
C LEU A 360 15.00 11.89 -24.43
N PRO A 361 15.43 11.30 -25.56
CA PRO A 361 16.83 11.32 -25.92
C PRO A 361 17.30 12.77 -25.99
N ARG A 362 18.41 13.09 -25.28
CA ARG A 362 19.16 14.31 -25.57
C ARG A 362 19.68 14.15 -27.00
N HIS A 363 19.28 15.03 -27.91
CA HIS A 363 19.90 15.08 -29.23
C HIS A 363 21.42 15.22 -29.08
N GLY A 364 22.17 14.27 -29.67
CA GLY A 364 23.59 14.12 -29.35
C GLY A 364 24.37 13.16 -30.24
N LYS A 365 24.01 13.06 -31.54
CA LYS A 365 24.77 12.45 -32.66
C LYS A 365 25.03 10.93 -32.65
N GLU A 366 25.12 10.42 -33.90
CA GLU A 366 25.87 9.23 -34.34
C GLU A 366 25.50 7.87 -33.72
N GLU A 367 24.44 7.24 -34.25
CA GLU A 367 24.45 5.92 -34.94
C GLU A 367 23.04 5.63 -35.51
N GLU A 368 22.84 4.48 -36.17
CA GLU A 368 21.60 4.09 -36.91
C GLU A 368 21.27 4.95 -38.16
N LEU A 369 22.28 5.11 -39.03
CA LEU A 369 22.05 4.92 -40.47
C LEU A 369 22.20 3.42 -40.77
N GLU A 370 21.40 2.90 -41.69
CA GLU A 370 21.25 1.47 -42.06
C GLU A 370 20.40 0.60 -41.12
N GLU A 371 19.07 0.59 -41.34
CA GLU A 371 18.26 -0.64 -41.52
C GLU A 371 16.76 -0.30 -41.76
N ALA A 372 16.41 0.26 -42.93
CA ALA A 372 15.02 0.33 -43.42
C ALA A 372 14.91 0.72 -44.91
N LYS A 373 15.80 0.22 -45.79
CA LYS A 373 15.66 0.38 -47.26
C LYS A 373 15.06 -0.88 -47.89
N GLN A 374 13.75 -1.06 -47.77
CA GLN A 374 12.97 -1.95 -48.64
C GLN A 374 11.57 -1.36 -48.89
N GLN A 375 11.45 -0.58 -49.96
CA GLN A 375 10.17 -0.26 -50.61
C GLN A 375 9.83 -1.37 -51.61
N VAL A 376 8.54 -1.70 -51.80
CA VAL A 376 7.77 -1.58 -53.07
C VAL A 376 6.24 -1.53 -52.72
N PRO A 377 5.25 -1.28 -53.62
CA PRO A 377 4.63 0.05 -53.78
C PRO A 377 3.10 0.12 -53.54
N LEU A 378 2.55 1.34 -53.71
CA LEU A 378 1.11 1.68 -53.66
C LEU A 378 0.26 1.06 -54.79
N GLN A 379 -1.01 0.80 -54.48
CA GLN A 379 -2.25 1.26 -55.15
C GLN A 379 -3.44 0.64 -54.38
N SER A 380 -4.65 1.20 -54.22
CA SER A 380 -5.26 2.50 -54.50
C SER A 380 -6.73 2.40 -54.06
N GLU A 381 -7.19 3.17 -53.07
CA GLU A 381 -8.63 3.31 -52.79
C GLU A 381 -8.92 4.74 -52.30
N ARG A 382 -9.66 5.51 -53.11
CA ARG A 382 -10.19 6.83 -52.76
C ARG A 382 -11.71 6.77 -52.81
N CYS A 383 -12.38 6.98 -51.67
CA CYS A 383 -13.68 7.65 -51.62
C CYS A 383 -14.09 7.95 -50.16
N ILE A 384 -13.65 9.09 -49.64
CA ILE A 384 -14.26 9.72 -48.45
C ILE A 384 -14.47 11.20 -48.80
N HIS A 385 -15.71 11.69 -48.69
CA HIS A 385 -16.04 13.10 -48.91
C HIS A 385 -15.59 13.94 -47.70
N GLU A 386 -14.34 14.40 -47.70
CA GLU A 386 -13.82 15.27 -46.64
C GLU A 386 -14.34 16.70 -46.78
N SER A 387 -15.03 17.19 -45.76
CA SER A 387 -15.73 18.48 -45.80
C SER A 387 -14.85 19.71 -45.61
N GLN A 388 -13.55 19.52 -45.30
CA GLN A 388 -12.56 20.55 -45.00
C GLN A 388 -11.16 20.11 -45.48
N PRO A 389 -10.40 20.95 -46.23
CA PRO A 389 -9.03 20.63 -46.65
C PRO A 389 -8.04 20.55 -45.48
N LYS A 390 -7.15 19.56 -45.51
CA LYS A 390 -5.97 19.41 -44.65
C LYS A 390 -4.80 20.28 -45.12
N VAL A 391 -3.66 20.24 -44.42
CA VAL A 391 -2.43 20.95 -44.82
C VAL A 391 -1.91 20.44 -46.17
N ILE A 392 -1.97 19.13 -46.42
CA ILE A 392 -1.58 18.54 -47.71
C ILE A 392 -2.46 19.03 -48.86
N ASP A 393 -3.79 19.03 -48.69
CA ASP A 393 -4.74 19.49 -49.69
C ASP A 393 -4.57 21.00 -49.97
N ALA A 394 -4.31 21.80 -48.94
CA ALA A 394 -4.03 23.22 -49.09
C ALA A 394 -2.76 23.48 -49.95
N LEU A 395 -1.77 22.59 -49.89
CA LEU A 395 -0.61 22.65 -50.80
C LEU A 395 -0.94 22.21 -52.23
N GLU A 396 -1.77 21.19 -52.43
CA GLU A 396 -2.22 20.80 -53.78
C GLU A 396 -3.04 21.93 -54.44
N ILE A 397 -3.94 22.55 -53.69
CA ILE A 397 -4.71 23.73 -54.12
C ILE A 397 -3.77 24.89 -54.50
N LEU A 398 -2.71 25.14 -53.72
CA LEU A 398 -1.71 26.16 -54.03
C LEU A 398 -0.86 25.84 -55.27
N LYS A 399 -0.44 24.58 -55.44
CA LYS A 399 0.29 24.11 -56.64
C LYS A 399 -0.57 24.29 -57.89
N PHE A 400 -1.82 23.82 -57.86
CA PHE A 400 -2.78 23.96 -58.96
C PHE A 400 -3.04 25.43 -59.29
N TYR A 401 -3.27 26.27 -58.27
CA TYR A 401 -3.47 27.71 -58.44
C TYR A 401 -2.30 28.39 -59.18
N HIS A 402 -1.06 28.08 -58.81
CA HIS A 402 0.11 28.64 -59.47
C HIS A 402 0.31 28.12 -60.90
N ALA A 403 0.00 26.84 -61.17
CA ALA A 403 0.07 26.26 -62.51
C ALA A 403 -1.03 26.78 -63.46
N ASN A 404 -2.23 27.04 -62.95
CA ASN A 404 -3.42 27.38 -63.75
C ASN A 404 -3.71 28.90 -63.75
N GLY A 405 -2.70 29.69 -64.12
CA GLY A 405 -2.86 31.13 -64.37
C GLY A 405 -3.27 31.98 -63.16
N ARG A 406 -3.09 31.48 -61.93
CA ARG A 406 -3.40 32.21 -60.68
C ARG A 406 -4.88 32.65 -60.59
N ASN A 407 -5.80 31.87 -61.15
CA ASN A 407 -7.24 32.13 -61.07
C ASN A 407 -7.87 31.40 -59.86
N GLN A 408 -8.29 32.18 -58.85
CA GLN A 408 -8.85 31.64 -57.60
C GLN A 408 -10.22 30.99 -57.78
N THR A 409 -11.07 31.54 -58.67
CA THR A 409 -12.40 30.99 -58.97
C THR A 409 -12.31 29.69 -59.75
N HIS A 410 -11.38 29.60 -60.71
CA HIS A 410 -11.10 28.37 -61.44
C HIS A 410 -10.57 27.28 -60.50
N SER A 411 -9.63 27.63 -59.62
CA SER A 411 -9.08 26.71 -58.63
C SER A 411 -10.16 26.19 -57.66
N ALA A 412 -11.05 27.07 -57.16
CA ALA A 412 -12.16 26.65 -56.32
C ALA A 412 -13.07 25.64 -57.03
N ARG A 413 -13.52 25.95 -58.26
CA ARG A 413 -14.37 25.04 -59.06
C ARG A 413 -13.71 23.68 -59.32
N HIS A 414 -12.41 23.66 -59.60
CA HIS A 414 -11.67 22.43 -59.83
C HIS A 414 -11.72 21.51 -58.60
N PHE A 415 -11.40 22.01 -57.40
CA PHE A 415 -11.42 21.19 -56.19
C PHE A 415 -12.83 20.93 -55.63
N GLN A 416 -13.83 21.77 -55.95
CA GLN A 416 -15.24 21.44 -55.70
C GLN A 416 -15.69 20.19 -56.46
N ALA A 417 -15.27 20.05 -57.72
CA ALA A 417 -15.53 18.85 -58.53
C ALA A 417 -14.66 17.65 -58.11
N ASN A 418 -13.53 17.89 -57.43
CA ASN A 418 -12.54 16.87 -57.04
C ASN A 418 -12.42 16.73 -55.51
N GLY A 419 -13.55 16.53 -54.83
CA GLY A 419 -13.61 16.05 -53.44
C GLY A 419 -13.98 17.09 -52.37
N PHE A 420 -13.85 18.39 -52.63
CA PHE A 420 -14.09 19.46 -51.65
C PHE A 420 -15.30 20.35 -52.01
N PRO A 421 -16.55 19.84 -51.98
CA PRO A 421 -17.72 20.56 -52.50
C PRO A 421 -17.99 21.92 -51.80
N SER A 422 -17.53 22.07 -50.55
CA SER A 422 -17.63 23.29 -49.74
C SER A 422 -16.57 24.35 -50.05
N LEU A 423 -15.55 24.06 -50.87
CA LEU A 423 -14.43 24.96 -51.13
C LEU A 423 -14.86 26.14 -52.01
N ASN A 424 -14.72 27.36 -51.49
CA ASN A 424 -15.07 28.58 -52.21
C ASN A 424 -13.84 29.45 -52.53
N GLN A 425 -14.01 30.41 -53.43
CA GLN A 425 -12.94 31.32 -53.87
C GLN A 425 -12.31 32.11 -52.71
N SER A 426 -13.07 32.46 -51.67
CA SER A 426 -12.54 33.16 -50.50
C SER A 426 -11.64 32.27 -49.63
N THR A 427 -11.91 30.96 -49.56
CA THR A 427 -11.01 29.98 -48.92
C THR A 427 -9.72 29.80 -49.72
N VAL A 428 -9.78 29.70 -51.05
CA VAL A 428 -8.59 29.66 -51.92
C VAL A 428 -7.76 30.95 -51.76
N SER A 429 -8.41 32.12 -51.76
CA SER A 429 -7.77 33.41 -51.53
C SER A 429 -7.03 33.46 -50.18
N ARG A 430 -7.62 32.90 -49.12
CA ARG A 430 -6.98 32.75 -47.81
C ARG A 430 -5.75 31.84 -47.87
N PHE A 431 -5.81 30.70 -48.56
CA PHE A 431 -4.65 29.82 -48.72
C PHE A 431 -3.51 30.51 -49.48
N VAL A 432 -3.82 31.26 -50.54
CA VAL A 432 -2.84 32.05 -51.30
C VAL A 432 -2.17 33.11 -50.42
N ARG A 433 -2.96 33.89 -49.66
CA ARG A 433 -2.43 34.91 -48.73
C ARG A 433 -1.58 34.29 -47.63
N ASP A 434 -2.05 33.21 -47.03
CA ASP A 434 -1.38 32.53 -45.93
C ASP A 434 -0.33 31.49 -46.45
N GLY A 435 0.07 31.54 -47.74
CA GLY A 435 0.80 30.47 -48.44
C GLY A 435 2.15 30.06 -47.84
N ALA A 436 2.89 31.01 -47.27
CA ALA A 436 4.16 30.70 -46.56
C ALA A 436 3.93 29.85 -45.29
N LYS A 437 2.82 30.08 -44.58
CA LYS A 437 2.44 29.32 -43.39
C LYS A 437 2.13 27.86 -43.74
N TRP A 438 1.45 27.62 -44.87
CA TRP A 438 1.10 26.26 -45.28
C TRP A 438 2.33 25.43 -45.69
N ARG A 439 3.32 26.04 -46.35
CA ARG A 439 4.61 25.39 -46.64
C ARG A 439 5.38 25.04 -45.35
N TYR A 440 5.51 26.00 -44.43
CA TYR A 440 6.16 25.78 -43.12
C TYR A 440 5.46 24.71 -42.26
N LEU A 441 4.13 24.57 -42.38
CA LEU A 441 3.41 23.49 -41.70
C LEU A 441 3.68 22.13 -42.35
N ALA A 442 3.80 22.06 -43.67
CA ALA A 442 4.06 20.81 -44.39
C ALA A 442 5.50 20.29 -44.25
N GLU A 443 6.47 21.15 -43.94
CA GLU A 443 7.82 20.74 -43.50
C GLU A 443 7.81 19.89 -42.23
N LYS A 444 6.69 19.87 -41.49
CA LYS A 444 6.47 19.04 -40.30
C LYS A 444 5.52 17.91 -40.67
N GLU A 445 6.08 16.74 -40.99
CA GLU A 445 5.36 15.53 -41.42
C GLU A 445 4.10 15.24 -40.58
N LYS A 446 4.19 15.39 -39.25
CA LYS A 446 3.07 15.22 -38.29
C LYS A 446 1.91 16.22 -38.41
N MET A 447 1.99 17.21 -39.29
CA MET A 447 0.98 18.26 -39.49
C MET A 447 0.23 18.14 -40.81
N LEU A 448 0.62 17.21 -41.71
CA LEU A 448 0.06 17.10 -43.06
C LEU A 448 -1.46 16.81 -43.06
N ASP A 449 -1.93 15.99 -42.12
CA ASP A 449 -3.34 15.61 -41.97
C ASP A 449 -4.19 16.55 -41.10
N VAL A 450 -3.63 17.68 -40.65
CA VAL A 450 -4.33 18.57 -39.70
C VAL A 450 -5.31 19.50 -40.42
N VAL A 451 -6.60 19.29 -40.18
CA VAL A 451 -7.71 20.03 -40.81
C VAL A 451 -7.77 21.52 -40.40
N ARG A 452 -7.47 21.87 -39.13
CA ARG A 452 -7.57 23.28 -38.69
C ARG A 452 -6.78 23.60 -37.41
N VAL A 453 -5.68 24.33 -37.56
CA VAL A 453 -4.99 24.96 -36.42
C VAL A 453 -5.66 26.30 -36.07
N ARG A 454 -6.58 26.30 -35.11
CA ARG A 454 -7.00 27.54 -34.41
C ARG A 454 -5.95 27.85 -33.35
N ALA A 455 -5.41 29.06 -33.33
CA ALA A 455 -4.59 29.51 -32.20
C ALA A 455 -5.50 29.66 -30.97
N ALA A 456 -5.20 28.94 -29.90
CA ALA A 456 -5.90 29.09 -28.64
C ALA A 456 -5.69 30.51 -28.08
N ARG A 457 -6.72 31.05 -27.43
CA ARG A 457 -6.70 32.43 -26.91
C ARG A 457 -5.62 32.65 -25.83
N LEU A 458 -5.12 31.55 -25.24
CA LEU A 458 -3.97 31.49 -24.34
C LEU A 458 -3.11 30.26 -24.69
N PRO A 459 -2.19 30.34 -25.67
CA PRO A 459 -1.48 29.16 -26.20
C PRO A 459 -0.70 28.37 -25.14
N ARG A 460 -0.14 29.06 -24.13
CA ARG A 460 0.55 28.42 -23.00
C ARG A 460 -0.39 27.67 -22.05
N PHE A 461 -1.63 28.14 -21.90
CA PHE A 461 -2.63 27.48 -21.06
C PHE A 461 -3.22 26.27 -21.77
N ASP A 462 -3.45 26.38 -23.09
CA ASP A 462 -3.92 25.29 -23.93
C ASP A 462 -2.86 24.19 -24.06
N ALA A 463 -1.58 24.55 -24.24
CA ALA A 463 -0.48 23.60 -24.18
C ALA A 463 -0.38 22.90 -22.80
N ALA A 464 -0.53 23.64 -21.70
CA ALA A 464 -0.54 23.04 -20.36
C ALA A 464 -1.75 22.13 -20.12
N LEU A 465 -2.92 22.46 -20.70
CA LEU A 465 -4.12 21.63 -20.64
C LEU A 465 -4.03 20.40 -21.53
N SER A 466 -3.48 20.49 -22.74
CA SER A 466 -3.23 19.32 -23.61
C SER A 466 -2.18 18.40 -22.99
N MET A 467 -1.08 18.94 -22.47
CA MET A 467 -0.09 18.16 -21.70
C MET A 467 -0.66 17.56 -20.41
N TRP A 468 -1.74 18.13 -19.85
CA TRP A 468 -2.46 17.53 -18.73
C TRP A 468 -3.42 16.44 -19.22
N HIS A 469 -4.18 16.71 -20.29
CA HIS A 469 -5.14 15.80 -20.91
C HIS A 469 -4.48 14.51 -21.41
N GLU A 470 -3.41 14.64 -22.21
CA GLU A 470 -2.53 13.55 -22.69
C GLU A 470 -1.82 12.79 -21.55
N ARG A 471 -1.78 13.34 -20.33
CA ARG A 471 -1.27 12.68 -19.12
C ARG A 471 -2.38 12.24 -18.14
N THR A 472 -3.64 12.45 -18.50
CA THR A 472 -4.83 12.05 -17.72
C THR A 472 -5.67 10.99 -18.44
N GLU A 473 -5.07 10.28 -19.38
CA GLU A 473 -5.23 8.82 -19.40
C GLU A 473 -4.77 8.28 -18.04
N LEU A 474 -5.69 8.34 -17.08
CA LEU A 474 -5.58 7.61 -15.84
C LEU A 474 -5.49 6.15 -16.23
N SER A 475 -4.35 5.52 -15.92
CA SER A 475 -4.07 4.09 -16.09
C SER A 475 -5.36 3.26 -16.01
N GLU A 476 -5.65 2.47 -17.04
CA GLU A 476 -7.00 2.04 -17.48
C GLU A 476 -7.94 1.41 -16.43
N GLY A 477 -7.46 1.13 -15.22
CA GLY A 477 -8.24 0.71 -14.04
C GLY A 477 -8.79 1.83 -13.14
N TRP A 478 -8.55 3.12 -13.40
CA TRP A 478 -9.03 4.22 -12.54
C TRP A 478 -9.57 5.44 -13.32
N SER A 479 -10.67 5.23 -14.04
CA SER A 479 -11.30 6.30 -14.81
C SER A 479 -11.76 7.48 -13.95
N LEU A 480 -11.74 8.69 -14.52
CA LEU A 480 -12.31 9.90 -13.91
C LEU A 480 -13.81 9.71 -13.56
N MET A 481 -14.50 8.78 -14.22
CA MET A 481 -15.89 8.42 -13.91
C MET A 481 -16.01 7.61 -12.61
N GLN A 482 -15.13 6.63 -12.37
CA GLN A 482 -15.11 5.85 -11.12
C GLN A 482 -14.78 6.73 -9.91
N PHE A 483 -13.81 7.65 -10.02
CA PHE A 483 -13.54 8.64 -8.97
C PHE A 483 -14.77 9.51 -8.67
N LYS A 484 -15.47 9.99 -9.71
CA LYS A 484 -16.69 10.79 -9.56
C LYS A 484 -17.82 9.99 -8.90
N ALA A 485 -18.03 8.74 -9.31
CA ALA A 485 -19.04 7.84 -8.76
C ALA A 485 -18.79 7.56 -7.26
N ARG A 486 -17.57 7.14 -6.90
CA ARG A 486 -17.19 6.84 -5.50
C ARG A 486 -17.29 8.06 -4.56
N ASN A 487 -17.26 9.28 -5.10
CA ASN A 487 -17.34 10.53 -4.33
C ASN A 487 -18.67 11.29 -4.51
N ASN A 488 -19.70 10.69 -5.10
CA ASN A 488 -21.01 11.34 -5.37
C ASN A 488 -20.91 12.67 -6.15
N LEU A 489 -19.90 12.82 -7.00
CA LEU A 489 -19.70 14.00 -7.83
C LEU A 489 -20.57 13.90 -9.09
N ARG A 490 -21.74 14.57 -9.07
CA ARG A 490 -22.70 14.59 -10.19
C ARG A 490 -22.02 14.91 -11.53
N VAL A 491 -22.36 14.14 -12.55
CA VAL A 491 -21.75 14.21 -13.88
C VAL A 491 -22.35 15.36 -14.69
N HIS A 492 -21.58 16.42 -14.90
CA HIS A 492 -21.78 17.28 -16.07
C HIS A 492 -21.02 16.67 -17.25
N ARG A 493 -21.74 16.20 -18.26
CA ARG A 493 -21.18 15.87 -19.58
C ARG A 493 -20.95 17.18 -20.33
N PHE A 494 -19.76 17.37 -20.89
CA PHE A 494 -19.51 18.41 -21.89
C PHE A 494 -19.61 17.77 -23.28
N TYR A 495 -20.75 17.98 -23.94
CA TYR A 495 -20.83 17.94 -25.40
C TYR A 495 -20.90 19.38 -25.93
N GLY A 496 -20.74 19.53 -27.25
CA GLY A 496 -20.39 20.78 -27.95
C GLY A 496 -21.19 22.04 -27.61
N GLU A 497 -20.49 23.17 -27.84
CA GLU A 497 -20.93 24.57 -28.00
C GLU A 497 -22.13 25.09 -27.17
N ALA A 498 -21.88 26.22 -26.46
CA ALA A 498 -22.83 26.99 -25.64
C ALA A 498 -23.09 26.50 -24.19
N ALA A 499 -22.08 26.63 -23.33
CA ALA A 499 -22.27 26.79 -21.88
C ALA A 499 -21.29 27.84 -21.32
N ALA A 500 -21.67 29.13 -21.37
CA ALA A 500 -20.91 30.18 -20.73
C ALA A 500 -21.09 30.10 -19.20
N ILE A 501 -20.01 29.77 -18.48
CA ILE A 501 -19.97 29.92 -17.02
C ILE A 501 -20.13 31.41 -16.67
N SER A 502 -20.91 31.73 -15.62
CA SER A 502 -21.09 33.13 -15.23
C SER A 502 -19.75 33.73 -14.76
N VAL A 503 -19.50 35.00 -15.06
CA VAL A 503 -18.27 35.70 -14.62
C VAL A 503 -18.14 35.66 -13.09
N LYS A 504 -19.27 35.74 -12.37
CA LYS A 504 -19.32 35.60 -10.90
C LYS A 504 -18.80 34.24 -10.43
N ASP A 505 -19.10 33.15 -11.13
CA ASP A 505 -18.60 31.81 -10.79
C ASP A 505 -17.11 31.65 -11.14
N VAL A 506 -16.64 32.25 -12.24
CA VAL A 506 -15.21 32.32 -12.57
C VAL A 506 -14.44 33.04 -11.47
N ASP A 507 -14.94 34.18 -10.99
CA ASP A 507 -14.27 34.96 -9.95
C ASP A 507 -14.38 34.28 -8.58
N LYS A 508 -15.48 33.59 -8.26
CA LYS A 508 -15.60 32.73 -7.07
C LYS A 508 -14.60 31.55 -7.11
N LYS A 509 -14.36 30.96 -8.28
CA LYS A 509 -13.33 29.92 -8.48
C LYS A 509 -11.91 30.48 -8.43
N ARG A 510 -11.66 31.67 -9.00
CA ARG A 510 -10.38 32.39 -8.89
C ARG A 510 -10.05 32.77 -7.45
N ALA A 511 -11.02 33.26 -6.69
CA ALA A 511 -10.86 33.56 -5.26
C ALA A 511 -10.48 32.29 -4.48
N ARG A 512 -11.18 31.17 -4.72
CA ARG A 512 -10.82 29.87 -4.11
C ARG A 512 -9.43 29.38 -4.54
N LEU A 513 -9.03 29.59 -5.79
CA LEU A 513 -7.69 29.25 -6.27
C LEU A 513 -6.60 30.12 -5.62
N ARG A 514 -6.87 31.42 -5.44
CA ARG A 514 -5.99 32.35 -4.72
C ARG A 514 -5.77 31.89 -3.29
N VAL A 515 -6.83 31.59 -2.54
CA VAL A 515 -6.72 31.05 -1.16
C VAL A 515 -5.85 29.78 -1.12
N LEU A 516 -6.04 28.84 -2.05
CA LEU A 516 -5.22 27.62 -2.12
C LEU A 516 -3.74 27.90 -2.43
N LEU A 517 -3.43 28.94 -3.21
CA LEU A 517 -2.06 29.36 -3.51
C LEU A 517 -1.42 30.13 -2.35
N THR A 518 -2.18 30.98 -1.64
CA THR A 518 -1.69 31.71 -0.46
C THR A 518 -1.38 30.75 0.69
N CYS A 519 -2.30 29.85 1.03
CA CYS A 519 -2.11 28.91 2.13
C CYS A 519 -0.97 27.89 1.90
N ALA A 520 -0.56 27.66 0.64
CA ALA A 520 0.62 26.86 0.33
C ALA A 520 1.91 27.60 0.75
N SER A 521 1.99 28.90 0.47
CA SER A 521 3.11 29.76 0.84
C SER A 521 3.30 29.87 2.37
N ASP A 522 2.19 29.94 3.11
CA ASP A 522 2.20 30.10 4.58
C ASP A 522 2.79 28.88 5.34
N HIS A 523 2.88 27.73 4.68
CA HIS A 523 3.40 26.48 5.27
C HIS A 523 4.83 26.12 4.79
N GLY A 524 5.55 27.10 4.24
CA GLY A 524 6.95 26.93 3.86
C GLY A 524 7.19 26.19 2.53
N TYR A 525 6.15 26.02 1.70
CA TYR A 525 6.35 25.67 0.30
C TYR A 525 6.64 26.95 -0.48
N ASP A 526 7.85 27.10 -1.00
CA ASP A 526 8.15 28.22 -1.88
C ASP A 526 7.26 28.11 -3.13
N ILE A 527 6.74 29.24 -3.63
CA ILE A 527 6.09 29.28 -4.93
C ILE A 527 7.09 28.83 -6.04
N ASN A 528 8.39 29.02 -5.80
CA ASN A 528 9.44 28.42 -6.60
C ASN A 528 9.48 26.89 -6.55
N ASP A 529 9.05 26.16 -5.52
CA ASP A 529 9.04 24.68 -5.57
C ASP A 529 7.97 24.14 -6.54
N ILE A 530 6.79 24.78 -6.54
CA ILE A 530 5.74 24.56 -7.54
C ILE A 530 6.27 24.93 -8.94
N THR A 531 7.09 25.98 -9.03
CA THR A 531 7.59 26.52 -10.29
C THR A 531 8.87 25.81 -10.78
N ILE A 532 9.68 25.20 -9.92
CA ILE A 532 10.90 24.42 -10.22
C ILE A 532 10.51 23.06 -10.77
N SER A 533 9.39 22.50 -10.31
CA SER A 533 8.71 21.36 -10.95
C SER A 533 8.23 21.68 -12.37
N MET A 534 8.08 22.97 -12.74
CA MET A 534 7.81 23.43 -14.11
C MET A 534 9.03 24.00 -14.85
N ARG A 535 10.08 24.46 -14.15
CA ARG A 535 11.27 25.14 -14.72
C ARG A 535 12.47 24.23 -14.97
N ARG A 536 12.47 22.97 -14.53
CA ARG A 536 13.51 21.96 -14.91
C ARG A 536 13.48 21.53 -16.41
N LEU A 537 12.97 22.38 -17.30
CA LEU A 537 12.94 22.16 -18.77
C LEU A 537 13.54 23.31 -19.60
N SER A 538 14.19 24.30 -18.97
CA SER A 538 15.10 25.25 -19.61
C SER A 538 16.12 25.73 -18.56
N PHE A 539 17.43 25.80 -18.81
CA PHE A 539 18.14 26.50 -19.89
C PHE A 539 19.60 26.05 -20.00
N THR A 540 20.21 26.29 -21.19
CA THR A 540 21.59 26.79 -21.42
C THR A 540 21.74 26.97 -22.94
N HIS A 541 22.10 28.10 -23.53
CA HIS A 541 22.78 29.32 -23.06
C HIS A 541 21.95 30.59 -23.46
N LEU A 542 22.40 31.87 -23.45
CA LEU A 542 23.70 32.52 -23.14
C LEU A 542 23.47 33.88 -22.39
N TYR A 543 24.20 34.93 -22.74
CA TYR A 543 24.44 36.20 -22.04
C TYR A 543 24.00 37.46 -22.85
N LEU A 544 23.96 38.61 -22.16
CA LEU A 544 24.01 40.01 -22.66
C LEU A 544 22.78 40.48 -23.49
N ILE A 545 22.26 41.70 -23.35
CA ILE A 545 22.68 42.94 -22.65
C ILE A 545 21.60 43.35 -21.62
#